data_AF-A0A965CX06-F1
#
_entry.id   AF-A0A965CX06-F1
#
_cell.length_a   1.000
_cell.length_b   1.000
_cell.length_c   1.000
_cell.angle_alpha   90.00
_cell.angle_beta   90.00
_cell.angle_gamma   90.00
#
_symmetry.space_group_name_H-M   'P 1'
#
loop_
_entity.id
_entity.type
_entity.pdbx_description
1 polymer ?
#
loop_
_entity_poly.entity_id
_entity_poly.type
_entity_poly.pdbx_seq_one_letter_code
_entity_poly.pdbx_strand_id
1 'polypeptide(L)' 'MLPATAEVLDNPVGTACGFAVTIGKARFMFTPGVPRELRRMLEDQIIPRLLAKAGKQSAIYLKRFHS' A
#
# COMPACT_ATOMS: atom_id res chain seq x y z
N MET A 1 4.38 6.45 17.00
CA MET A 1 3.13 7.20 17.29
C MET A 1 2.48 7.53 15.95
N LEU A 2 1.23 7.12 15.72
CA LEU A 2 0.52 7.32 14.46
C LEU A 2 -0.61 8.36 14.65
N PRO A 3 -1.02 9.07 13.58
CA PRO A 3 -2.19 9.94 13.63
C PRO A 3 -3.43 9.16 14.09
N ALA A 4 -4.34 9.77 14.85
CA ALA A 4 -5.54 9.10 15.39
C ALA A 4 -6.46 8.49 14.30
N THR A 5 -6.40 9.01 13.08
CA THR A 5 -7.18 8.53 11.92
C THR A 5 -6.37 7.63 10.98
N ALA A 6 -5.14 7.29 11.35
CA ALA A 6 -4.31 6.39 10.56
C ALA A 6 -4.70 4.95 10.81
N GLU A 7 -4.93 4.23 9.73
CA GLU A 7 -5.08 2.78 9.72
C GLU A 7 -3.70 2.14 9.58
N VAL A 8 -3.34 1.26 10.51
CA VAL A 8 -2.09 0.50 10.41
C VAL A 8 -2.20 -0.51 9.26
N LEU A 9 -1.17 -0.55 8.43
CA LEU A 9 -0.98 -1.59 7.42
C LEU A 9 0.14 -2.50 7.94
N ASP A 10 -0.22 -3.71 8.36
CA ASP A 10 0.78 -4.65 8.86
C ASP A 10 1.75 -5.03 7.76
N ASN A 11 3.03 -5.08 8.12
CA ASN A 11 4.08 -5.55 7.25
C ASN A 11 4.43 -6.99 7.65
N PRO A 12 3.93 -8.02 6.95
CA PRO A 12 4.19 -9.40 7.33
C PRO A 12 5.66 -9.84 7.07
N VAL A 13 6.46 -9.02 6.38
CA VAL A 13 7.82 -9.35 5.94
C VAL A 13 8.90 -8.69 6.81
N GLY A 14 8.58 -7.60 7.49
CA GLY A 14 9.55 -6.79 8.22
C GLY A 14 8.91 -6.10 9.43
N THR A 15 9.73 -5.44 10.25
CA THR A 15 9.29 -4.88 11.53
C THR A 15 8.61 -3.52 11.39
N ALA A 16 8.89 -2.78 10.31
CA ALA A 16 8.32 -1.46 10.08
C ALA A 16 6.90 -1.59 9.51
N CYS A 17 5.89 -1.25 10.30
CA CYS A 17 4.51 -1.17 9.83
C CYS A 17 4.33 0.00 8.84
N GLY A 18 3.54 -0.22 7.81
CA GLY A 18 2.99 0.89 7.03
C GLY A 18 1.76 1.48 7.72
N PHE A 19 1.25 2.57 7.19
CA PHE A 19 -0.04 3.11 7.63
C PHE A 19 -0.71 3.90 6.51
N ALA A 20 -2.03 3.95 6.54
CA ALA A 20 -2.81 4.74 5.62
C ALA A 20 -3.61 5.80 6.36
N VAL A 21 -3.62 7.02 5.86
CA VAL A 21 -4.44 8.12 6.41
C VAL A 21 -5.29 8.71 5.30
N THR A 22 -6.51 9.11 5.64
CA THR A 22 -7.39 9.80 4.69
C THR A 22 -7.42 11.27 5.07
N ILE A 23 -7.05 12.14 4.14
CA ILE A 23 -7.05 13.60 4.32
C ILE A 23 -7.96 14.17 3.23
N GLY A 24 -9.10 14.73 3.63
CA GLY A 24 -10.15 15.15 2.71
C GLY A 24 -10.68 13.98 1.86
N LYS A 25 -10.60 14.11 0.53
CA LYS A 25 -11.01 13.08 -0.43
C LYS A 25 -9.86 12.16 -0.89
N ALA A 26 -8.64 12.40 -0.40
CA ALA A 26 -7.45 11.66 -0.80
C ALA A 26 -7.02 10.67 0.29
N ARG A 27 -6.53 9.50 -0.15
CA ARG A 27 -5.98 8.49 0.74
C ARG A 27 -4.48 8.36 0.52
N PHE A 28 -3.73 8.59 1.58
CA PHE A 28 -2.29 8.48 1.63
C PHE A 28 -1.92 7.12 2.22
N MET A 29 -0.96 6.44 1.63
CA MET A 29 -0.47 5.15 2.11
C MET A 29 1.05 5.23 2.22
N PHE A 30 1.56 5.03 3.42
CA PHE A 30 2.97 5.05 3.77
C PHE A 30 3.44 3.62 3.94
N THR A 31 4.55 3.29 3.27
CA THR A 31 5.09 1.94 3.18
C THR A 31 6.60 1.95 3.48
N PRO A 32 7.17 0.80 3.87
CA PRO A 32 8.61 0.67 4.10
C PRO A 32 9.43 0.93 2.82
N GLY A 33 10.64 1.45 2.99
CA GLY A 33 11.55 1.72 1.87
C GLY A 33 12.16 0.46 1.24
N VAL A 34 12.10 -0.69 1.90
CA VAL A 34 12.66 -1.95 1.40
C VAL A 34 11.78 -2.50 0.26
N PRO A 35 12.33 -2.68 -0.97
CA PRO A 35 11.51 -3.05 -2.13
C PRO A 35 10.71 -4.34 -1.97
N ARG A 36 11.26 -5.33 -1.24
CA ARG A 36 10.58 -6.62 -1.00
C ARG A 36 9.37 -6.47 -0.08
N GLU A 37 9.50 -5.66 0.96
CA GLU A 37 8.42 -5.35 1.92
C GLU A 37 7.31 -4.55 1.22
N LEU A 38 7.70 -3.50 0.47
CA LEU A 38 6.78 -2.70 -0.33
C LEU A 38 5.96 -3.56 -1.29
N ARG A 39 6.59 -4.44 -2.07
CA ARG A 39 5.88 -5.30 -3.03
C ARG A 39 4.85 -6.19 -2.35
N ARG A 40 5.20 -6.77 -1.21
CA ARG A 40 4.28 -7.63 -0.46
C ARG A 40 3.08 -6.85 0.06
N MET A 41 3.31 -5.67 0.64
CA MET A 41 2.22 -4.80 1.08
C MET A 41 1.35 -4.30 -0.08
N LEU A 42 1.95 -4.06 -1.25
CA LEU A 42 1.23 -3.68 -2.47
C LEU A 42 0.26 -4.76 -2.91
N GLU A 43 0.74 -6.00 -3.03
CA GLU A 43 -0.03 -7.14 -3.50
C GLU A 43 -1.12 -7.55 -2.51
N ASP A 44 -0.78 -7.68 -1.22
CA ASP A 44 -1.68 -8.26 -0.22
C ASP A 44 -2.73 -7.26 0.30
N GLN A 45 -2.39 -5.96 0.39
CA GLN A 45 -3.23 -4.97 1.08
C GLN A 45 -3.59 -3.76 0.21
N ILE A 46 -2.65 -3.13 -0.47
CA ILE A 46 -2.89 -1.84 -1.12
C ILE A 46 -3.71 -1.98 -2.41
N ILE A 47 -3.29 -2.87 -3.33
CA ILE A 47 -3.96 -3.07 -4.62
C ILE A 47 -5.42 -3.51 -4.42
N PRO A 48 -5.74 -4.53 -3.59
CA PRO A 48 -7.13 -4.94 -3.35
C PRO A 48 -8.01 -3.80 -2.86
N ARG A 49 -7.50 -2.97 -1.94
CA ARG A 49 -8.23 -1.82 -1.39
C ARG A 49 -8.46 -0.72 -2.43
N LEU A 50 -7.48 -0.48 -3.30
CA LEU A 50 -7.61 0.48 -4.39
C LEU A 50 -8.65 0.01 -5.42
N LEU A 51 -8.62 -1.28 -5.80
CA LEU A 51 -9.58 -1.87 -6.72
C LEU A 51 -11.01 -1.80 -6.18
N ALA A 52 -11.21 -2.19 -4.90
CA ALA A 52 -12.50 -2.11 -4.22
C ALA A 52 -13.06 -0.67 -4.20
N LYS A 53 -12.20 0.34 -4.00
CA LYS A 53 -12.61 1.76 -4.05
C LYS A 53 -12.88 2.28 -5.45
N ALA A 54 -12.11 1.82 -6.44
CA ALA A 54 -12.24 2.28 -7.82
C ALA A 54 -13.43 1.66 -8.56
N GLY A 55 -14.04 0.60 -8.00
CA GLY A 55 -15.05 -0.20 -8.70
C GLY A 55 -14.48 -0.95 -9.92
N LYS A 56 -13.15 -1.07 -10.00
CA LYS A 56 -12.44 -1.74 -11.10
C LYS A 56 -11.98 -3.11 -10.64
N GLN A 57 -12.02 -4.09 -11.54
CA GLN A 57 -11.63 -5.48 -11.23
C GLN A 57 -10.23 -5.85 -11.74
N SER A 58 -9.53 -4.94 -12.43
CA SER A 58 -8.25 -5.23 -13.06
C SER A 58 -7.15 -4.25 -12.63
N ALA A 59 -5.96 -4.80 -12.37
CA ALA A 59 -4.72 -4.08 -12.18
C ALA A 59 -3.78 -4.36 -13.36
N ILE A 60 -3.07 -3.33 -13.83
CA ILE A 60 -2.05 -3.47 -14.87
C ILE A 60 -0.68 -3.55 -14.20
N TYR A 61 0.07 -4.62 -14.47
CA TYR A 61 1.42 -4.79 -13.96
C TYR A 61 2.45 -4.51 -15.06
N LEU A 62 3.28 -3.48 -14.87
CA LEU A 62 4.34 -3.10 -15.80
C LEU A 62 5.70 -3.30 -15.15
N LYS A 63 6.53 -4.17 -15.74
CA LYS A 63 7.90 -4.42 -15.32
C LYS A 63 8.86 -3.94 -16.40
N ARG A 64 9.68 -2.93 -16.08
CA ARG A 64 10.75 -2.46 -16.97
C ARG A 64 12.02 -3.24 -16.71
N PHE A 65 12.57 -3.87 -17.75
CA PHE A 65 13.88 -4.49 -17.72
C PHE A 65 14.89 -3.47 -18.25
N HIS A 66 15.99 -3.27 -17.52
CA HIS A 66 17.13 -2.48 -17.98
C HIS A 66 18.22 -3.48 -18.39
N SER A 67 18.74 -3.31 -19.61
CA SER A 67 19.90 -4.02 -20.15
C SER A 67 21.19 -3.51 -19.55
#